data_AF-A0A2V2EAZ1-F1
#
_entry.id   AF-A0A2V2EAZ1-F1
#
_cell.length_a   1.000
_cell.length_b   1.000
_cell.length_c   1.000
_cell.angle_alpha   90.00
_cell.angle_beta   90.00
_cell.angle_gamma   90.00
#
_symmetry.space_group_name_H-M   'P 1'
#
loop_
_entity.id
_entity.type
_entity.pdbx_description
1 polymer ?
#
loop_
_entity_poly.entity_id
_entity_poly.type
_entity_poly.pdbx_seq_one_letter_code
_entity_poly.pdbx_strand_id
1 'polypeptide(L)'
;MHLECAVAEITSELEKWAALAGDKFDLDDTIERSKQLNGKVELFMDTELSDSVKNECILKLSRLLTAINFTRGSIYGNEPALPIDAIPVLSPIHKLIDQNTAEVDIPALKLELLRARNFINHNIKLANDLLDSVMK
;
A
#
# COMPACT_ATOMS: atom_id res chain seq x y z
N MET A 1 -14.20 0.27 11.37
CA MET A 1 -13.08 -0.24 10.55
C MET A 1 -12.12 -0.93 11.51
N HIS A 2 -12.02 -2.26 11.43
CA HIS A 2 -11.01 -2.99 12.21
C HIS A 2 -9.66 -2.78 11.51
N LEU A 3 -8.71 -2.14 12.20
CA LEU A 3 -7.44 -1.72 11.60
C LEU A 3 -6.63 -2.93 11.07
N GLU A 4 -6.73 -4.06 11.77
CA GLU A 4 -6.18 -5.36 11.38
C GLU A 4 -6.70 -5.83 10.02
N CYS A 5 -8.02 -5.75 9.79
CA CYS A 5 -8.61 -6.10 8.50
C CYS A 5 -8.05 -5.23 7.36
N ALA A 6 -7.85 -3.93 7.61
CA ALA A 6 -7.35 -3.01 6.58
C ALA A 6 -5.90 -3.34 6.15
N VAL A 7 -5.02 -3.71 7.08
CA VAL A 7 -3.63 -4.08 6.76
C VAL A 7 -3.56 -5.48 6.13
N ALA A 8 -4.40 -6.41 6.58
CA ALA A 8 -4.53 -7.73 5.96
C ALA A 8 -5.03 -7.63 4.51
N GLU A 9 -6.01 -6.77 4.24
CA GLU A 9 -6.52 -6.48 2.89
C GLU A 9 -5.42 -5.91 1.98
N ILE A 10 -4.64 -4.93 2.47
CA ILE A 10 -3.49 -4.37 1.72
C ILE A 10 -2.49 -5.48 1.38
N THR A 11 -2.17 -6.34 2.35
CA THR A 11 -1.21 -7.43 2.15
C THR A 11 -1.71 -8.42 1.10
N SER A 12 -2.98 -8.83 1.20
CA SER A 12 -3.59 -9.74 0.22
C SER A 12 -3.61 -9.13 -1.18
N GLU A 13 -3.87 -7.84 -1.31
CA GLU A 13 -3.89 -7.17 -2.60
C GLU A 13 -2.49 -7.04 -3.21
N LEU A 14 -1.47 -6.73 -2.40
CA LEU A 14 -0.07 -6.73 -2.84
C LEU A 14 0.36 -8.11 -3.37
N GLU A 15 -0.06 -9.19 -2.71
CA GLU A 15 0.20 -10.57 -3.17
C GLU A 15 -0.46 -10.87 -4.52
N LYS A 16 -1.70 -10.39 -4.76
CA LYS A 16 -2.36 -10.51 -6.07
C LYS A 16 -1.61 -9.73 -7.15
N TRP A 17 -1.17 -8.50 -6.84
CA TRP A 17 -0.38 -7.69 -7.77
C TRP A 17 0.97 -8.32 -8.10
N ALA A 18 1.65 -8.91 -7.11
CA ALA A 18 2.91 -9.62 -7.32
C ALA A 18 2.70 -10.86 -8.20
N ALA A 19 1.66 -11.65 -7.92
CA ALA A 19 1.31 -12.81 -8.75
C ALA A 19 0.97 -12.41 -10.19
N LEU A 20 0.29 -11.28 -10.39
CA LEU A 20 -0.04 -10.75 -11.70
C LEU A 20 1.19 -10.24 -12.46
N ALA A 21 2.09 -9.55 -11.78
CA ALA A 21 3.31 -8.98 -12.37
C ALA A 21 4.35 -10.06 -12.75
N GLY A 22 4.42 -11.15 -11.98
CA GLY A 22 5.40 -12.21 -12.18
C GLY A 22 6.84 -11.67 -12.13
N ASP A 23 7.66 -12.02 -13.12
CA ASP A 23 9.06 -11.60 -13.23
C ASP A 23 9.24 -10.16 -13.74
N LYS A 24 8.16 -9.49 -14.16
CA LYS A 24 8.23 -8.17 -14.78
C LYS A 24 8.40 -7.04 -13.77
N PHE A 25 7.90 -7.22 -12.55
CA PHE A 25 7.99 -6.23 -11.47
C PHE A 25 7.93 -6.90 -10.09
N ASP A 26 8.88 -6.55 -9.23
CA ASP A 26 9.07 -7.17 -7.92
C ASP A 26 8.44 -6.33 -6.78
N LEU A 27 7.62 -7.00 -5.97
CA LEU A 27 6.90 -6.49 -4.80
C LEU A 27 7.19 -7.27 -3.51
N ASP A 28 8.11 -8.24 -3.53
CA ASP A 28 8.33 -9.17 -2.40
C ASP A 28 8.72 -8.42 -1.11
N ASP A 29 9.66 -7.48 -1.22
CA ASP A 29 10.06 -6.61 -0.10
C ASP A 29 8.90 -5.78 0.45
N THR A 30 7.97 -5.35 -0.41
CA THR A 30 6.82 -4.54 -0.01
C THR A 30 5.79 -5.40 0.71
N ILE A 31 5.57 -6.63 0.25
CA ILE A 31 4.70 -7.62 0.92
C ILE A 31 5.25 -7.95 2.30
N GLU A 32 6.54 -8.22 2.42
CA GLU A 32 7.17 -8.54 3.70
C GLU A 32 7.03 -7.39 4.71
N ARG A 33 7.24 -6.14 4.27
CA ARG A 33 7.00 -4.95 5.11
C ARG A 33 5.54 -4.80 5.54
N SER A 34 4.60 -5.16 4.68
CA SER A 34 3.16 -5.14 4.99
C SER A 34 2.81 -6.20 6.04
N LYS A 35 3.38 -7.40 5.95
CA LYS A 35 3.23 -8.47 6.95
C LYS A 35 3.78 -8.06 8.31
N GLN A 36 4.94 -7.41 8.33
CA GLN A 36 5.53 -6.86 9.56
C GLN A 36 4.63 -5.78 10.19
N LEU A 37 4.05 -4.89 9.38
CA LEU A 37 3.08 -3.91 9.86
C LEU A 37 1.84 -4.58 10.45
N ASN A 38 1.34 -5.65 9.83
CA ASN A 38 0.18 -6.39 10.34
C ASN A 38 0.44 -6.93 11.75
N GLY A 39 1.57 -7.61 11.95
CA GLY A 39 1.94 -8.12 13.28
C GLY A 39 2.11 -7.01 14.33
N LYS A 40 2.63 -5.84 13.95
CA LYS A 40 2.72 -4.69 14.86
C LYS A 40 1.35 -4.10 15.21
N VAL A 41 0.43 -4.08 14.26
CA VAL A 41 -0.95 -3.62 14.50
C VAL A 41 -1.65 -4.56 15.49
N GLU A 42 -1.51 -5.87 15.33
CA GLU A 42 -2.05 -6.86 16.29
C GLU A 42 -1.50 -6.60 17.70
N LEU A 43 -0.18 -6.46 17.85
CA LEU A 43 0.44 -6.11 19.12
C LEU A 43 -0.07 -4.78 19.71
N PHE A 44 -0.26 -3.76 18.87
CA PHE A 44 -0.80 -2.47 19.29
C PHE A 44 -2.25 -2.58 19.80
N MET A 45 -3.07 -3.42 19.17
CA MET A 45 -4.45 -3.64 19.59
C MET A 45 -4.52 -4.30 20.97
N ASP A 46 -3.57 -5.17 21.31
CA ASP A 46 -3.46 -5.80 22.63
C ASP A 46 -2.75 -4.95 23.69
N THR A 47 -2.01 -3.90 23.28
CA THR A 47 -1.28 -3.04 24.22
C THR A 47 -2.25 -2.18 25.04
N GLU A 48 -2.06 -2.19 26.37
CA GLU A 48 -2.78 -1.30 27.29
C GLU A 48 -2.25 0.13 27.17
N LEU A 49 -3.07 0.99 26.59
CA LEU A 49 -2.82 2.42 26.42
C LEU A 49 -4.09 3.17 26.83
N SER A 50 -3.95 4.46 27.16
CA SER A 50 -5.13 5.31 27.36
C SER A 50 -5.96 5.41 26.07
N ASP A 51 -7.30 5.45 26.19
CA ASP A 51 -8.22 5.55 25.05
C ASP A 51 -7.89 6.73 24.13
N SER A 52 -7.46 7.86 24.71
CA SER A 52 -7.08 9.06 23.95
C SER A 52 -5.91 8.78 23.00
N VAL A 53 -4.83 8.17 23.52
CA VAL A 53 -3.63 7.82 22.74
C VAL A 53 -3.96 6.77 21.69
N LYS A 54 -4.74 5.75 22.07
CA LYS A 54 -5.14 4.67 21.16
C LYS A 54 -5.96 5.19 19.99
N ASN A 55 -6.97 6.03 20.26
CA ASN A 55 -7.83 6.62 19.25
C ASN A 55 -7.06 7.58 18.31
N GLU A 56 -6.15 8.39 18.85
CA GLU A 56 -5.32 9.28 18.02
C GLU A 56 -4.41 8.49 17.07
N CYS A 57 -3.79 7.42 17.57
CA CYS A 57 -2.96 6.54 16.77
C CYS A 57 -3.77 5.84 15.65
N ILE A 58 -4.94 5.28 15.99
CA ILE A 58 -5.85 4.64 15.03
C ILE A 58 -6.25 5.62 13.92
N LEU A 59 -6.57 6.88 14.26
CA LEU A 59 -6.95 7.89 13.29
C LEU A 59 -5.79 8.22 12.32
N LYS A 60 -4.57 8.36 12.85
CA LYS A 60 -3.36 8.61 12.06
C LYS A 60 -3.01 7.43 11.15
N LEU A 61 -3.06 6.20 11.67
CA LEU A 61 -2.86 4.98 10.89
C LEU A 61 -3.88 4.86 9.77
N SER A 62 -5.17 5.09 10.08
CA SER A 62 -6.25 5.04 9.09
C SER A 62 -5.97 5.96 7.90
N ARG A 63 -5.45 7.17 8.14
CA ARG A 63 -5.09 8.11 7.06
C ARG A 63 -3.95 7.61 6.18
N LEU A 64 -2.91 7.03 6.79
CA LEU A 64 -1.77 6.45 6.06
C LEU A 64 -2.19 5.26 5.19
N LEU A 65 -3.02 4.35 5.74
CA LEU A 65 -3.51 3.17 5.01
C LEU A 65 -4.50 3.55 3.90
N THR A 66 -5.37 4.53 4.15
CA THR A 66 -6.30 5.04 3.13
C THR A 66 -5.55 5.61 1.92
N ALA A 67 -4.41 6.27 2.14
CA ALA A 67 -3.60 6.78 1.05
C ALA A 67 -3.13 5.66 0.11
N ILE A 68 -2.74 4.49 0.65
CA ILE A 68 -2.35 3.32 -0.13
C ILE A 68 -3.52 2.78 -0.96
N ASN A 69 -4.70 2.67 -0.35
CA ASN A 69 -5.86 2.03 -0.98
C ASN A 69 -6.56 2.89 -2.05
N PHE A 70 -6.47 4.22 -1.98
CA PHE A 70 -7.36 5.09 -2.77
C PHE A 70 -6.66 6.17 -3.58
N THR A 71 -5.36 6.39 -3.43
CA THR A 71 -4.69 7.43 -4.24
C THR A 71 -4.17 6.83 -5.54
N ARG A 72 -4.78 7.17 -6.68
CA ARG A 72 -4.02 7.39 -7.93
C ARG A 72 -3.54 8.83 -7.89
N GLY A 73 -2.38 9.14 -8.44
CA GLY A 73 -1.76 10.47 -8.26
C GLY A 73 -2.69 11.68 -8.58
N SER A 74 -2.36 12.84 -8.00
CA SER A 74 -3.00 14.16 -8.13
C SER A 74 -4.53 14.22 -7.97
N ILE A 75 -4.99 14.92 -6.93
CA ILE A 75 -6.40 15.30 -6.69
C ILE A 75 -7.05 16.13 -7.83
N TYR A 76 -6.28 16.51 -8.85
CA TYR A 76 -6.72 17.32 -10.00
C TYR A 76 -6.76 16.52 -11.33
N GLY A 77 -6.50 15.21 -11.30
CA GLY A 77 -6.64 14.34 -12.47
C GLY A 77 -8.09 13.96 -12.73
N ASN A 78 -8.55 14.05 -13.99
CA ASN A 78 -9.83 13.48 -14.39
C ASN A 78 -9.69 11.95 -14.51
N GLU A 79 -10.28 11.23 -13.58
CA GLU A 79 -10.31 9.77 -13.58
C GLU A 79 -11.59 9.27 -14.29
N PRO A 80 -11.49 8.41 -15.32
CA PRO A 80 -12.67 7.81 -15.93
C PRO A 80 -13.42 6.91 -14.93
N ALA A 81 -14.74 6.83 -15.05
CA ALA A 81 -15.63 6.04 -14.18
C ALA A 81 -15.54 4.53 -14.45
N LEU A 82 -14.32 3.99 -14.40
CA LEU A 82 -14.03 2.56 -14.44
C LEU A 82 -13.93 2.00 -13.02
N PRO A 83 -14.11 0.68 -12.83
CA PRO A 83 -13.77 0.03 -11.57
C PRO A 83 -12.35 0.44 -11.17
N ILE A 84 -12.21 0.98 -9.96
CA ILE A 84 -10.92 1.37 -9.41
C ILE A 84 -10.30 0.12 -8.81
N ASP A 85 -9.13 -0.27 -9.32
CA ASP A 85 -8.40 -1.40 -8.75
C ASP A 85 -8.06 -1.12 -7.28
N ALA A 86 -7.98 -2.16 -6.47
CA ALA A 86 -7.42 -1.99 -5.15
C ALA A 86 -5.91 -1.72 -5.26
N ILE A 87 -5.40 -0.79 -4.44
CA ILE A 87 -4.04 -0.21 -4.55
C ILE A 87 -3.79 0.34 -5.96
N PRO A 88 -4.53 1.39 -6.34
CA PRO A 88 -4.67 1.77 -7.73
C PRO A 88 -3.42 2.44 -8.33
N VAL A 89 -2.42 2.80 -7.51
CA VAL A 89 -1.07 3.17 -7.97
C VAL A 89 -0.33 2.03 -8.70
N LEU A 90 -0.76 0.78 -8.53
CA LEU A 90 -0.16 -0.40 -9.17
C LEU A 90 -0.85 -0.78 -10.48
N SER A 91 -1.94 -0.12 -10.87
CA SER A 91 -2.63 -0.33 -12.15
C SER A 91 -1.72 -0.32 -13.40
N PRO A 92 -0.59 0.42 -13.47
CA PRO A 92 0.34 0.31 -14.60
C PRO A 92 0.93 -1.10 -14.82
N ILE A 93 0.83 -2.01 -13.85
CA ILE A 93 1.19 -3.43 -14.02
C ILE A 93 0.39 -4.05 -15.17
N HIS A 94 -0.90 -3.71 -15.33
CA HIS A 94 -1.71 -4.22 -16.44
C HIS A 94 -1.09 -3.91 -17.81
N LYS A 95 -0.58 -2.69 -17.99
CA LYS A 95 0.09 -2.31 -19.23
C LYS A 95 1.48 -2.96 -19.33
N LEU A 96 2.20 -3.11 -18.22
CA LEU A 96 3.53 -3.75 -18.22
C LEU A 96 3.49 -5.22 -18.68
N ILE A 97 2.44 -5.96 -18.33
CA ILE A 97 2.29 -7.39 -18.67
C ILE A 97 1.59 -7.62 -20.03
N ASP A 98 0.98 -6.60 -20.60
CA ASP A 98 0.33 -6.70 -21.92
C ASP A 98 1.39 -6.95 -23.00
N GLN A 99 1.20 -8.02 -23.77
CA GLN A 99 2.09 -8.41 -24.87
C GLN A 99 2.11 -7.39 -26.02
N ASN A 100 1.08 -6.53 -26.10
CA ASN A 100 0.98 -5.48 -27.11
C ASN A 100 1.67 -4.18 -26.70
N THR A 101 2.23 -4.09 -25.48
CA THR A 101 2.92 -2.89 -25.03
C THR A 101 4.21 -2.68 -25.82
N ALA A 102 4.33 -1.50 -26.42
CA ALA A 102 5.51 -1.11 -27.18
C ALA A 102 6.75 -1.12 -26.27
N GLU A 103 7.85 -1.70 -26.74
CA GLU A 103 9.10 -1.80 -25.95
C GLU A 103 9.60 -0.43 -25.45
N VAL A 104 9.33 0.63 -26.21
CA VAL A 104 9.71 2.01 -25.89
C VAL A 104 9.01 2.55 -24.64
N ASP A 105 7.83 2.02 -24.30
CA ASP A 105 7.02 2.44 -23.15
C ASP A 105 7.44 1.72 -21.85
N ILE A 106 8.08 0.56 -21.95
CA ILE A 106 8.43 -0.30 -20.80
C ILE A 106 9.28 0.44 -19.76
N PRO A 107 10.34 1.22 -20.12
CA PRO A 107 11.14 1.94 -19.13
C PRO A 107 10.34 2.98 -18.35
N ALA A 108 9.40 3.68 -19.01
CA ALA A 108 8.54 4.66 -18.37
C ALA A 108 7.59 3.98 -17.37
N LEU A 109 6.99 2.86 -17.75
CA LEU A 109 6.13 2.05 -16.88
C LEU A 109 6.89 1.53 -15.66
N LYS A 110 8.11 1.01 -15.84
CA LYS A 110 8.94 0.56 -14.72
C LYS A 110 9.30 1.70 -13.76
N LEU A 111 9.59 2.90 -14.27
CA LEU A 111 9.86 4.06 -13.44
C LEU A 111 8.63 4.50 -12.63
N GLU A 112 7.45 4.50 -13.26
CA GLU A 112 6.19 4.80 -12.59
C GLU A 112 5.89 3.78 -11.48
N LEU A 113 6.04 2.49 -11.76
CA LEU A 113 5.84 1.43 -10.78
C LEU A 113 6.87 1.47 -9.64
N LEU A 114 8.12 1.85 -9.93
CA LEU A 114 9.12 2.04 -8.89
C LEU A 114 8.73 3.19 -7.95
N ARG A 115 8.16 4.27 -8.48
CA ARG A 115 7.62 5.37 -7.66
C ARG A 115 6.41 4.93 -6.85
N ALA A 116 5.51 4.14 -7.44
CA ALA A 116 4.36 3.55 -6.74
C ALA A 116 4.81 2.66 -5.57
N ARG A 117 5.76 1.75 -5.80
CA ARG A 117 6.35 0.92 -4.76
C ARG A 117 7.00 1.74 -3.65
N ASN A 118 7.74 2.79 -4.00
CA ASN A 118 8.34 3.69 -3.02
C ASN A 118 7.29 4.45 -2.20
N PHE A 119 6.20 4.88 -2.82
CA PHE A 119 5.08 5.51 -2.13
C PHE A 119 4.43 4.56 -1.12
N ILE A 120 4.15 3.32 -1.51
CA ILE A 120 3.59 2.29 -0.62
C ILE A 120 4.55 2.04 0.54
N ASN A 121 5.83 1.76 0.25
CA ASN A 121 6.86 1.51 1.26
C ASN A 121 7.04 2.69 2.22
N HIS A 122 6.95 3.92 1.72
CA HIS A 122 7.03 5.12 2.56
C HIS A 122 5.86 5.20 3.55
N ASN A 123 4.62 4.96 3.09
CA ASN A 123 3.45 4.97 3.98
C ASN A 123 3.50 3.83 4.99
N ILE A 124 3.92 2.61 4.59
CA ILE A 124 4.13 1.49 5.51
C ILE A 124 5.20 1.84 6.55
N LYS A 125 6.30 2.49 6.14
CA LYS A 125 7.33 2.96 7.07
C LYS A 125 6.77 3.97 8.07
N LEU A 126 6.03 4.98 7.61
CA LEU A 126 5.42 5.98 8.50
C LEU A 126 4.44 5.33 9.49
N ALA A 127 3.69 4.32 9.07
CA ALA A 127 2.79 3.57 9.93
C ALA A 127 3.57 2.80 11.01
N ASN A 128 4.66 2.14 10.63
CA ASN A 128 5.56 1.46 11.57
C ASN A 128 6.20 2.43 12.55
N ASP A 129 6.74 3.55 12.08
CA ASP A 129 7.37 4.58 12.92
C ASP A 129 6.36 5.18 13.92
N LEU A 130 5.09 5.35 13.51
CA LEU A 130 4.00 5.80 14.36
C LEU A 130 3.69 4.78 15.47
N LEU A 131 3.54 3.49 15.14
CA LEU A 131 3.32 2.43 16.12
C LEU A 131 4.49 2.36 17.12
N ASP A 132 5.72 2.38 16.62
CA ASP A 132 6.93 2.36 17.44
C ASP A 132 7.05 3.60 18.34
N SER A 133 6.44 4.74 17.98
CA SER A 133 6.44 5.93 18.84
C SER A 133 5.42 5.85 19.98
N VAL A 134 4.34 5.10 19.79
CA VAL A 134 3.21 5.00 20.73
C VAL A 134 3.37 3.82 21.69
N MET A 135 4.02 2.74 21.23
CA MET A 135 4.24 1.51 22.00
C MET A 135 5.58 1.50 22.77
N LYS A 136 6.26 2.64 22.87
CA LYS A 136 7.47 2.82 23.69
C LYS A 136 7.12 2.94 25.17
#